data_AF-A0A350DD70-F1
#
_entry.id   AF-A0A350DD70-F1
#
_cell.length_a   1.000
_cell.length_b   1.000
_cell.length_c   1.000
_cell.angle_alpha   90.00
_cell.angle_beta   90.00
_cell.angle_gamma   90.00
#
_symmetry.space_group_name_H-M   'P 1'
#
loop_
_entity.id
_entity.type
_entity.pdbx_description
1 polymer ?
#
loop_
_entity_poly.entity_id
_entity_poly.type
_entity_poly.pdbx_seq_one_letter_code
_entity_poly.pdbx_strand_id
1 'polypeptide(L)'
;IAELRDESDKDGLRVVIEIKRGESGEVVVNNLFAQTQLQNVFGINMVALENGQPRTLNLKEMLEAFIRHRREVVTRRTLYELKKARERGHLLEGLAVAISNIDEVI
;
A
#
# COMPACT_ATOMS: atom_id res chain seq x y z
N ILE A 1 -18.84 -38.40 2.41
CA ILE A 1 -18.61 -37.75 1.09
C ILE A 1 -18.78 -38.82 0.02
N ALA A 2 -19.60 -38.53 -1.00
CA ALA A 2 -19.88 -39.43 -2.11
C ALA A 2 -18.95 -39.13 -3.30
N GLU A 3 -18.75 -37.86 -3.63
CA GLU A 3 -17.93 -37.43 -4.75
C GLU A 3 -17.35 -36.02 -4.50
N LEU A 4 -16.23 -35.72 -5.15
CA LEU A 4 -15.61 -34.40 -5.19
C LEU A 4 -15.39 -34.04 -6.66
N ARG A 5 -15.98 -32.93 -7.12
CA ARG A 5 -15.84 -32.42 -8.50
C ARG A 5 -15.32 -30.98 -8.49
N ASP A 6 -14.42 -30.68 -9.40
CA ASP A 6 -13.99 -29.31 -9.69
C ASP A 6 -14.69 -28.83 -10.97
N GLU A 7 -15.56 -27.84 -10.82
CA GLU A 7 -16.33 -27.20 -11.89
C GLU A 7 -15.81 -25.77 -12.15
N SER A 8 -14.56 -25.49 -11.80
CA SER A 8 -13.95 -24.18 -12.00
C SER A 8 -13.70 -23.89 -13.48
N ASP A 9 -13.97 -22.64 -13.88
CA ASP A 9 -13.78 -22.15 -15.24
C ASP A 9 -13.06 -20.79 -15.25
N LYS A 10 -13.12 -20.07 -16.39
CA LYS A 10 -12.48 -18.75 -16.53
C LYS A 10 -13.22 -17.65 -15.76
N ASP A 11 -14.48 -17.87 -15.41
CA ASP A 11 -15.35 -16.91 -14.75
C ASP A 11 -15.36 -17.11 -13.23
N GLY A 12 -14.89 -18.27 -12.71
CA GLY A 12 -14.63 -18.43 -11.28
C GLY A 12 -14.22 -19.83 -10.82
N LEU A 13 -13.84 -19.90 -9.53
CA LEU A 13 -13.55 -21.15 -8.82
C LEU A 13 -14.84 -21.76 -8.28
N ARG A 14 -15.11 -23.04 -8.58
CA ARG A 14 -16.28 -23.77 -8.09
C ARG A 14 -15.91 -25.22 -7.77
N VAL A 15 -15.90 -25.56 -6.48
CA VAL A 15 -15.68 -26.93 -6.00
C VAL A 15 -17.00 -27.49 -5.50
N VAL A 16 -17.41 -28.63 -6.04
CA VAL A 16 -18.65 -29.33 -5.66
C VAL A 16 -18.31 -30.56 -4.83
N ILE A 17 -18.85 -30.62 -3.61
CA ILE A 17 -18.70 -31.76 -2.71
C ILE A 17 -20.07 -32.44 -2.58
N GLU A 18 -20.19 -33.65 -3.09
CA GLU A 18 -21.43 -34.41 -3.02
C GLU A 18 -21.47 -35.25 -1.74
N ILE A 19 -22.59 -35.20 -1.03
CA ILE A 19 -22.77 -35.86 0.27
C ILE A 19 -23.57 -37.16 0.07
N LYS A 20 -23.26 -38.20 0.86
CA LYS A 20 -24.00 -39.47 0.80
C LYS A 20 -25.42 -39.29 1.34
N ARG A 21 -26.37 -40.01 0.75
CA ARG A 21 -27.79 -39.98 1.16
C ARG A 21 -27.94 -40.50 2.59
N GLY A 22 -28.63 -39.73 3.45
CA GLY A 22 -28.85 -40.07 4.86
C GLY A 22 -27.86 -39.43 5.83
N GLU A 23 -26.80 -38.78 5.33
CA GLU A 23 -25.88 -37.99 6.17
C GLU A 23 -26.40 -36.56 6.38
N SER A 24 -26.15 -36.00 7.57
CA SER A 24 -26.44 -34.59 7.84
C SER A 24 -25.36 -33.69 7.23
N GLY A 25 -25.76 -32.83 6.28
CA GLY A 25 -24.84 -31.92 5.61
C GLY A 25 -24.13 -30.95 6.58
N GLU A 26 -24.82 -30.47 7.60
CA GLU A 26 -24.24 -29.56 8.60
C GLU A 26 -23.10 -30.21 9.39
N VAL A 27 -23.27 -31.49 9.77
CA VAL A 27 -22.24 -32.25 10.50
C VAL A 27 -21.02 -32.47 9.61
N VAL A 28 -21.23 -32.79 8.32
CA VAL A 28 -20.15 -32.96 7.35
C VAL A 28 -19.38 -31.65 7.15
N VAL A 29 -20.07 -30.51 7.01
CA VAL A 29 -19.44 -29.20 6.86
C VAL A 29 -18.62 -28.83 8.10
N ASN A 30 -19.16 -29.04 9.31
CA ASN A 30 -18.43 -28.76 10.55
C ASN A 30 -17.16 -29.62 10.67
N ASN A 31 -17.24 -30.91 10.33
CA ASN A 31 -16.08 -31.79 10.32
C ASN A 31 -15.05 -31.36 9.26
N LEU A 32 -15.50 -30.93 8.08
CA LEU A 32 -14.63 -30.41 7.04
C LEU A 32 -13.89 -29.16 7.51
N PHE A 33 -14.57 -28.20 8.15
CA PHE A 33 -13.91 -27.03 8.72
C PHE A 33 -12.91 -27.37 9.83
N ALA A 34 -13.20 -28.37 10.66
CA ALA A 34 -12.32 -28.76 11.76
C ALA A 34 -11.07 -29.55 11.30
N GLN A 35 -11.20 -30.34 10.23
CA GLN A 35 -10.16 -31.32 9.83
C GLN A 35 -9.42 -30.93 8.54
N THR A 36 -9.88 -29.92 7.81
CA THR A 36 -9.27 -29.49 6.55
C THR A 36 -8.85 -28.02 6.61
N GLN A 37 -8.08 -27.58 5.61
CA GLN A 37 -7.60 -26.20 5.50
C GLN A 37 -8.68 -25.21 5.00
N LEU A 38 -9.95 -25.63 4.92
CA LEU A 38 -11.07 -24.77 4.53
C LEU A 38 -11.32 -23.65 5.54
N GLN A 39 -10.96 -23.85 6.82
CA GLN A 39 -11.00 -22.82 7.85
C GLN A 39 -9.65 -22.80 8.58
N ASN A 40 -8.96 -21.66 8.49
CA ASN A 40 -7.66 -21.46 9.13
C ASN A 40 -7.61 -20.16 9.92
N VAL A 41 -6.76 -20.13 10.93
CA VAL A 41 -6.46 -18.92 11.70
C VAL A 41 -5.28 -18.19 11.04
N PHE A 42 -5.41 -16.87 10.88
CA PHE A 42 -4.32 -16.02 10.43
C PHE A 42 -3.73 -15.25 11.63
N GLY A 43 -2.47 -15.55 11.96
CA GLY A 43 -1.74 -14.88 13.04
C GLY A 43 -1.25 -13.50 12.63
N ILE A 44 -2.06 -12.47 12.88
CA ILE A 44 -1.67 -11.08 12.56
C ILE A 44 -0.60 -10.60 13.53
N ASN A 45 0.54 -10.13 13.01
CA ASN A 45 1.58 -9.47 13.80
C ASN A 45 2.07 -8.20 13.12
N MET A 46 1.73 -7.03 13.67
CA MET A 46 2.08 -5.72 13.12
C MET A 46 3.37 -5.19 13.74
N VAL A 47 4.51 -5.70 13.27
CA VAL A 47 5.86 -5.26 13.69
C VAL A 47 6.53 -4.51 12.55
N ALA A 48 7.08 -3.33 12.85
CA ALA A 48 7.81 -2.51 11.91
C ALA A 48 9.04 -1.88 12.58
N LEU A 49 9.94 -1.31 11.77
CA LEU A 49 11.05 -0.52 12.29
C LEU A 49 10.60 0.93 12.46
N GLU A 50 10.66 1.44 13.69
CA GLU A 50 10.54 2.87 13.95
C GLU A 50 11.91 3.38 14.42
N ASN A 51 12.47 4.37 13.70
CA ASN A 51 13.80 4.93 13.99
C ASN A 51 14.92 3.87 14.12
N GLY A 52 14.86 2.81 13.30
CA GLY A 52 15.85 1.73 13.27
C GLY A 52 15.68 0.66 14.36
N GLN A 53 14.64 0.73 15.20
CA GLN A 53 14.36 -0.28 16.21
C GLN A 53 13.03 -1.01 15.91
N PRO A 54 12.97 -2.34 16.10
CA PRO A 54 11.75 -3.10 15.91
C PRO A 54 10.73 -2.75 17.00
N ARG A 55 9.53 -2.35 16.58
CA ARG A 55 8.41 -2.04 17.45
C ARG A 55 7.14 -2.68 16.91
N THR A 56 6.32 -3.21 17.81
CA THR A 56 4.93 -3.54 17.50
C THR A 56 4.13 -2.24 17.50
N LEU A 57 3.41 -1.96 16.41
CA LEU A 57 2.67 -0.73 16.22
C LEU A 57 1.18 -1.01 16.10
N ASN A 58 0.38 -0.16 16.73
CA ASN A 58 -1.06 -0.13 16.47
C ASN A 58 -1.38 0.69 15.21
N LEU A 59 -2.64 0.66 14.78
CA LEU A 59 -3.08 1.37 13.57
C LEU A 59 -2.84 2.89 13.64
N LYS A 60 -3.05 3.51 14.80
CA LYS A 60 -2.86 4.95 14.98
C LYS A 60 -1.38 5.32 14.83
N GLU A 61 -0.49 4.58 15.49
CA GLU A 61 0.96 4.80 15.41
C GLU A 61 1.48 4.65 13.97
N MET A 62 0.99 3.65 13.23
CA MET A 62 1.33 3.48 11.81
C MET A 62 0.88 4.68 10.95
N LEU A 63 -0.35 5.18 11.17
CA LEU A 63 -0.87 6.34 10.45
C LEU A 63 -0.11 7.63 10.80
N GLU A 64 0.25 7.80 12.07
CA GLU A 64 1.07 8.94 12.52
C GLU A 64 2.46 8.91 11.89
N ALA A 65 3.11 7.74 11.82
CA ALA A 65 4.38 7.57 11.13
C ALA A 65 4.25 7.90 9.63
N PHE A 66 3.20 7.42 8.97
CA PHE A 66 2.92 7.73 7.58
C PHE A 66 2.72 9.23 7.32
N ILE A 67 1.92 9.90 8.15
CA ILE A 67 1.67 11.35 8.03
C ILE A 67 2.96 12.13 8.27
N ARG A 68 3.76 11.75 9.28
CA ARG A 68 5.06 12.38 9.58
C ARG A 68 6.01 12.28 8.39
N HIS A 69 6.15 11.09 7.83
CA HIS A 69 6.96 10.87 6.63
C HIS A 69 6.45 11.72 5.46
N ARG A 70 5.12 11.77 5.24
CA ARG A 70 4.55 12.55 4.15
C ARG A 70 4.80 14.05 4.31
N ARG A 71 4.72 14.59 5.52
CA ARG A 71 5.05 15.99 5.81
C ARG A 71 6.49 16.30 5.46
N GLU A 72 7.43 15.45 5.85
CA GLU A 72 8.86 15.66 5.54
C GLU A 72 9.10 15.66 4.01
N VAL A 73 8.57 14.66 3.30
CA VAL A 73 8.71 14.55 1.85
C VAL A 73 8.15 15.77 1.13
N VAL A 74 6.95 16.23 1.52
CA VAL A 74 6.33 17.41 0.92
C VAL A 74 7.16 18.66 1.19
N THR A 75 7.60 18.88 2.44
CA THR A 75 8.45 20.03 2.79
C THR A 75 9.74 20.05 1.98
N ARG A 76 10.44 18.91 1.87
CA ARG A 76 11.68 18.80 1.09
C ARG A 76 11.44 19.08 -0.40
N ARG A 77 10.34 18.58 -0.97
CA ARG A 77 9.96 18.87 -2.35
C ARG A 77 9.69 20.35 -2.57
N THR A 78 8.92 20.99 -1.70
CA THR A 78 8.60 22.43 -1.81
C THR A 78 9.85 23.30 -1.68
N LEU A 79 10.77 22.95 -0.77
CA LEU A 79 12.05 23.68 -0.63
C LEU A 79 12.92 23.53 -1.88
N TYR A 80 12.94 22.35 -2.48
CA TYR A 80 13.65 22.11 -3.74
C TYR A 80 13.06 22.96 -4.89
N GLU A 81 11.74 22.96 -5.03
CA GLU A 81 11.04 23.79 -6.04
C GLU A 81 11.29 25.28 -5.82
N LEU A 82 11.25 25.75 -4.56
CA LEU A 82 11.55 27.13 -4.20
C LEU A 82 12.98 27.52 -4.59
N LYS A 83 13.97 26.66 -4.31
CA LYS A 83 15.37 26.92 -4.68
C LYS A 83 15.52 27.05 -6.20
N LYS A 84 14.93 26.12 -6.96
CA LYS A 84 14.96 26.15 -8.43
C LYS A 84 14.28 27.39 -9.00
N ALA A 85 13.16 27.81 -8.42
CA ALA A 85 12.46 29.03 -8.82
C ALA A 85 13.28 30.29 -8.53
N ARG A 86 13.96 30.36 -7.38
CA ARG A 86 14.85 31.48 -7.03
C ARG A 86 16.06 31.58 -7.96
N GLU A 87 16.72 30.47 -8.26
CA GLU A 87 17.84 30.44 -9.21
C GLU A 87 17.41 30.95 -10.59
N ARG A 88 16.22 30.54 -11.05
CA ARG A 88 15.65 31.03 -12.30
C ARG A 88 15.31 32.53 -12.22
N GLY A 89 14.74 32.99 -11.11
CA GLY A 89 14.42 34.39 -10.88
C GLY A 89 15.66 35.29 -10.94
N HIS A 90 16.72 34.90 -10.23
CA HIS A 90 17.98 35.65 -10.20
C HIS A 90 18.61 35.79 -11.60
N LEU A 91 18.59 34.73 -12.41
CA LEU A 91 19.06 34.78 -13.79
C LEU A 91 18.23 35.75 -14.65
N LEU A 92 16.90 35.74 -14.48
CA LEU A 92 16.01 36.62 -15.24
C LEU A 92 16.17 38.09 -14.84
N GLU A 93 16.41 38.38 -13.55
CA GLU A 93 16.73 39.73 -13.07
C GLU A 93 18.01 40.26 -13.71
N GLY A 94 19.08 39.46 -13.74
CA GLY A 94 20.33 39.84 -14.41
C GLY A 94 20.14 40.09 -15.91
N LEU A 95 19.37 39.23 -16.59
CA LEU A 95 19.05 39.40 -18.01
C LEU A 95 18.24 40.68 -18.27
N ALA A 96 17.28 41.00 -17.39
CA ALA A 96 16.47 42.21 -17.53
C ALA A 96 17.31 43.49 -17.40
N VAL A 97 18.26 43.51 -16.46
CA VAL A 97 19.21 44.63 -16.31
C VAL A 97 20.13 44.74 -17.53
N ALA A 98 20.63 43.61 -18.04
CA ALA A 98 21.50 43.60 -19.24
C ALA A 98 20.78 44.13 -20.48
N ILE A 99 19.52 43.73 -20.71
CA ILE A 99 18.71 44.24 -21.82
C ILE A 99 18.45 45.75 -21.68
N SER A 100 18.28 46.25 -20.46
CA SER A 100 18.01 47.67 -20.22
C SER A 100 19.21 48.56 -20.54
N ASN A 101 20.43 48.03 -20.56
CA ASN A 101 21.67 48.75 -20.86
C ASN A 101 22.37 48.17 -22.11
N ILE A 102 21.59 47.70 -23.08
CA ILE A 102 22.10 46.88 -24.20
C ILE A 102 23.19 47.57 -25.02
N ASP A 103 23.11 48.89 -25.19
CA ASP A 103 24.08 49.66 -25.98
C ASP A 103 25.46 49.76 -25.28
N GLU A 104 25.50 49.67 -23.95
CA GLU A 104 26.75 49.74 -23.17
C GLU A 104 27.39 48.36 -22.98
N VAL A 105 26.60 47.30 -23.16
CA VAL A 105 27.04 45.89 -23.01
C VAL A 105 27.61 45.34 -24.33
N ILE A 106 27.22 45.88 -25.49
CA ILE A 106 27.74 45.53 -26.83
C ILE A 106 29.07 46.26 -27.09
#